data_AF-B7PVJ3-F1
#
_entry.id   AF-B7PVJ3-F1
#
_cell.length_a   1.000
_cell.length_b   1.000
_cell.length_c   1.000
_cell.angle_alpha   90.00
_cell.angle_beta   90.00
_cell.angle_gamma   90.00
#
_symmetry.space_group_name_H-M   'P 1'
#
loop_
_entity.id
_entity.type
_entity.pdbx_description
1 polymer ?
#
loop_
_entity_poly.entity_id
_entity_poly.type
_entity_poly.pdbx_seq_one_letter_code
_entity_poly.pdbx_strand_id
1 'polypeptide(L)'
;MRSTDSLQGNGRWPAKPPIKFRELLPMELKDKVSGKKGKSSDVACLPEMMTLFACLSEKNYDSNNCPQEASAFQSCYDRHLLKNAEYRQTGSQGILTPGLKPSQLTSQQANTLLRKYPIAKMLRKVR
;
A
#
# COMPACT_ATOMS: atom_id res chain seq x y z
N MET A 1 23.32 24.03 9.71
CA MET A 1 22.15 23.33 9.12
C MET A 1 20.91 23.82 9.84
N ARG A 2 19.94 24.41 9.14
CA ARG A 2 18.63 24.70 9.75
C ARG A 2 17.96 23.34 9.97
N SER A 3 17.82 22.92 11.23
CA SER A 3 17.02 21.74 11.56
C SER A 3 15.56 22.08 11.29
N THR A 4 14.98 21.53 10.22
CA THR A 4 13.54 21.56 10.02
C THR A 4 12.88 20.64 11.05
N ASP A 5 11.73 21.00 11.59
CA ASP A 5 10.98 20.24 12.62
C ASP A 5 10.79 18.75 12.27
N SER A 6 10.75 18.43 10.96
CA SER A 6 10.67 17.06 10.44
C SER A 6 11.81 16.12 10.90
N LEU A 7 12.94 16.67 11.37
CA LEU A 7 14.11 15.90 11.83
C LEU A 7 14.14 15.68 13.36
N GLN A 8 13.18 16.22 14.11
CA GLN A 8 13.20 16.18 15.59
C GLN A 8 12.35 15.05 16.20
N GLY A 9 11.84 14.13 15.38
CA GLY A 9 11.10 12.96 15.86
C GLY A 9 11.94 11.99 16.70
N ASN A 10 11.28 11.22 17.56
CA ASN A 10 11.91 10.22 18.43
C ASN A 10 12.78 9.24 17.62
N GLY A 11 14.09 9.22 17.90
CA GLY A 11 15.07 8.32 17.26
C GLY A 11 15.69 8.80 15.94
N ARG A 12 15.36 10.00 15.45
CA ARG A 12 15.92 10.57 14.20
C ARG A 12 16.73 11.83 14.41
N TRP A 13 17.28 12.01 15.61
CA TRP A 13 18.08 13.19 15.90
C TRP A 13 19.33 13.19 15.03
N PRO A 14 19.62 14.30 14.33
CA PRO A 14 20.85 14.40 13.55
C PRO A 14 22.05 14.24 14.48
N ALA A 15 23.08 13.55 13.99
CA ALA A 15 24.31 13.38 14.74
C ALA A 15 24.89 14.76 15.09
N LYS A 16 25.32 14.93 16.35
CA LYS A 16 25.91 16.19 16.79
C LYS A 16 27.21 16.44 16.01
N PRO A 17 27.46 17.66 15.50
CA PRO A 17 28.70 17.98 14.78
C PRO A 17 29.94 17.65 15.63
N PRO A 18 31.08 17.23 15.04
CA PRO A 18 31.50 17.53 13.67
C PRO A 18 31.29 16.38 12.65
N ILE A 19 30.21 15.61 12.75
CA ILE A 19 29.88 14.60 11.72
C ILE A 19 29.30 15.31 10.49
N LYS A 20 30.07 15.32 9.40
CA LYS A 20 29.61 15.83 8.10
C LYS A 20 28.62 14.85 7.49
N PHE A 21 27.43 15.31 7.13
CA PHE A 21 26.48 14.52 6.36
C PHE A 21 27.13 14.07 5.04
N ARG A 22 27.11 12.77 4.77
CA ARG A 22 27.53 12.19 3.50
C ARG A 22 26.30 11.75 2.76
N GLU A 23 26.06 12.39 1.63
CA GLU A 23 24.95 12.08 0.76
C GLU A 23 25.27 10.81 -0.04
N LEU A 24 24.52 9.73 0.18
CA LEU A 24 24.64 8.50 -0.61
C LEU A 24 23.87 8.61 -1.95
N LEU A 25 22.79 9.39 -1.96
CA LEU A 25 21.94 9.66 -3.11
C LEU A 25 21.54 11.13 -3.06
N PRO A 26 21.48 11.82 -4.21
CA PRO A 26 21.11 13.22 -4.26
C PRO A 26 19.74 13.43 -3.61
N MET A 27 19.65 14.42 -2.72
CA MET A 27 18.47 14.86 -1.98
C MET A 27 17.56 15.68 -2.89
N GLU A 28 17.22 15.09 -4.02
CA GLU A 28 16.35 15.66 -5.03
C GLU A 28 15.13 14.75 -5.26
N LEU A 29 14.00 15.37 -5.51
CA LEU A 29 12.78 14.66 -5.88
C LEU A 29 12.93 14.14 -7.31
N LYS A 30 12.58 12.87 -7.52
CA LYS A 30 12.58 12.25 -8.85
C LYS A 30 11.19 12.35 -9.48
N ASP A 31 11.15 12.36 -10.80
CA ASP A 31 9.90 12.33 -11.59
C ASP A 31 9.24 10.93 -11.64
N LYS A 32 9.66 10.00 -10.77
CA LYS A 32 9.09 8.66 -10.67
C LYS A 32 9.10 8.13 -9.24
N VAL A 33 8.08 7.37 -8.90
CA VAL A 33 7.97 6.57 -7.68
C VAL A 33 8.29 5.10 -7.97
N SER A 34 8.87 4.43 -6.98
CA SER A 34 9.14 3.00 -7.07
C SER A 34 7.84 2.20 -7.05
N GLY A 35 7.72 1.23 -7.94
CA GLY A 35 6.57 0.31 -8.00
C GLY A 35 6.56 -0.76 -6.91
N LYS A 36 7.28 -0.56 -5.80
CA LYS A 36 7.36 -1.55 -4.73
C LYS A 36 5.96 -1.82 -4.19
N LYS A 37 5.60 -3.10 -4.12
CA LYS A 37 4.33 -3.54 -3.55
C LYS A 37 4.26 -3.06 -2.09
N GLY A 38 3.26 -2.25 -1.77
CA GLY A 38 2.86 -2.01 -0.39
C GLY A 38 2.35 -3.34 0.19
N LYS A 39 2.69 -3.62 1.45
CA LYS A 39 2.01 -4.70 2.18
C LYS A 39 0.58 -4.22 2.42
N SER A 40 -0.40 -4.85 1.78
CA SER A 40 -1.79 -4.70 2.21
C SER A 40 -1.91 -5.37 3.57
N SER A 41 -2.32 -4.62 4.59
CA SER A 41 -2.61 -5.15 5.93
C SER A 41 -3.95 -5.87 6.01
N ASP A 42 -4.62 -6.05 4.87
CA ASP A 42 -5.96 -6.60 4.81
C ASP A 42 -5.90 -8.12 5.00
N VAL A 43 -6.47 -8.61 6.11
CA VAL A 43 -6.61 -10.04 6.37
C VAL A 43 -7.98 -10.46 5.83
N ALA A 44 -7.97 -11.25 4.77
CA ALA A 44 -9.20 -11.64 4.09
C ALA A 44 -10.01 -12.68 4.88
N CYS A 45 -11.34 -12.51 4.90
CA CYS A 45 -12.31 -13.52 5.34
C CYS A 45 -12.16 -14.02 6.79
N LEU A 46 -11.64 -13.17 7.69
CA LEU A 46 -11.55 -13.50 9.11
C LEU A 46 -12.91 -13.87 9.74
N PRO A 47 -14.00 -13.11 9.53
CA PRO A 47 -15.29 -13.43 10.14
C PRO A 47 -15.80 -14.83 9.76
N GLU A 48 -15.74 -15.16 8.47
CA GLU A 48 -16.21 -16.44 7.92
C GLU A 48 -15.33 -17.61 8.39
N MET A 49 -14.03 -17.36 8.55
CA MET A 49 -13.10 -18.35 9.11
C MET A 49 -13.42 -18.64 10.59
N MET A 50 -13.75 -17.62 11.37
CA MET A 50 -14.12 -17.81 12.78
C MET A 50 -15.42 -18.60 12.93
N THR A 51 -16.42 -18.35 12.07
CA THR A 51 -17.68 -19.12 12.09
C THR A 51 -17.47 -20.58 11.70
N LEU A 52 -16.60 -20.84 10.72
CA LEU A 52 -16.24 -22.20 10.33
C LEU A 52 -15.55 -22.95 11.48
N PHE A 53 -14.60 -22.30 12.17
CA PHE A 53 -13.91 -22.92 13.30
C PHE A 53 -14.83 -23.19 14.50
N ALA A 54 -15.82 -22.33 14.74
CA ALA A 54 -16.83 -22.57 15.77
C ALA A 54 -17.62 -23.85 15.46
N CYS A 55 -18.13 -23.99 14.24
CA CYS A 55 -18.88 -25.19 13.84
C CYS A 55 -18.01 -26.46 13.91
N LEU A 56 -16.77 -26.40 13.43
CA LEU A 56 -15.84 -27.54 13.48
C LEU A 56 -15.54 -27.97 14.92
N SER A 57 -15.39 -27.02 15.85
CA SER A 57 -15.13 -27.35 17.26
C SER A 57 -16.29 -28.10 17.93
N GLU A 58 -17.53 -27.82 17.54
CA GLU A 58 -18.72 -28.49 18.07
C GLU A 58 -18.93 -29.88 17.48
N LYS A 59 -18.38 -30.14 16.29
CA LYS A 59 -18.61 -31.35 15.49
C LYS A 59 -17.37 -32.22 15.31
N ASN A 60 -16.42 -32.16 16.26
CA ASN A 60 -15.17 -32.94 16.25
C ASN A 60 -14.34 -32.77 14.96
N TYR A 61 -14.41 -31.60 14.33
CA TYR A 61 -13.70 -31.25 13.11
C TYR A 61 -14.09 -32.07 11.86
N ASP A 62 -15.26 -32.70 11.85
CA ASP A 62 -15.81 -33.32 10.64
C ASP A 62 -16.31 -32.26 9.66
N SER A 63 -15.59 -32.08 8.55
CA SER A 63 -15.90 -31.09 7.51
C SER A 63 -17.27 -31.29 6.85
N ASN A 64 -17.77 -32.53 6.83
CA ASN A 64 -19.08 -32.86 6.27
C ASN A 64 -20.26 -32.31 7.09
N ASN A 65 -20.02 -31.94 8.36
CA ASN A 65 -21.05 -31.45 9.27
C ASN A 65 -21.23 -29.91 9.25
N CYS A 66 -20.35 -29.18 8.55
CA CYS A 66 -20.38 -27.71 8.44
C CYS A 66 -20.38 -27.21 6.98
N PRO A 67 -21.30 -27.70 6.12
CA PRO A 67 -21.28 -27.35 4.70
C PRO A 67 -21.64 -25.88 4.42
N GLN A 68 -22.47 -25.27 5.28
CA GLN A 68 -22.91 -23.89 5.11
C GLN A 68 -21.77 -22.92 5.38
N GLU A 69 -21.07 -23.08 6.49
CA GLU A 69 -19.93 -22.27 6.91
C GLU A 69 -18.76 -22.43 5.94
N ALA A 70 -18.52 -23.66 5.44
CA ALA A 70 -17.50 -23.93 4.43
C ALA A 70 -17.81 -23.22 3.12
N SER A 71 -19.06 -23.26 2.66
CA SER A 71 -19.49 -22.56 1.45
C SER A 71 -19.37 -21.04 1.58
N ALA A 72 -19.70 -20.49 2.76
CA ALA A 72 -19.60 -19.06 3.04
C ALA A 72 -18.14 -18.59 3.00
N PHE A 73 -17.24 -19.32 3.67
CA PHE A 73 -15.79 -19.04 3.64
C PHE A 73 -15.22 -19.09 2.21
N GLN A 74 -15.55 -20.15 1.46
CA GLN A 74 -15.09 -20.28 0.07
C GLN A 74 -15.58 -19.12 -0.80
N SER A 75 -16.85 -18.73 -0.67
CA SER A 75 -17.41 -17.61 -1.43
C SER A 75 -16.74 -16.28 -1.11
N CYS A 76 -16.36 -16.04 0.16
CA CYS A 76 -15.60 -14.85 0.55
C CYS A 76 -14.20 -14.87 -0.09
N TYR A 77 -13.53 -16.03 -0.04
CA TYR A 77 -12.20 -16.19 -0.61
C TYR A 77 -12.17 -15.94 -2.12
N ASP A 78 -13.14 -16.49 -2.85
CA ASP A 78 -13.25 -16.30 -4.30
C ASP A 78 -13.49 -14.83 -4.66
N ARG A 79 -14.37 -14.13 -3.92
CA ARG A 79 -14.59 -12.68 -4.10
C ARG A 79 -13.33 -11.88 -3.82
N HIS A 80 -12.56 -12.25 -2.80
CA HIS A 80 -11.30 -11.59 -2.48
C HIS A 80 -10.24 -11.80 -3.59
N LEU A 81 -10.17 -12.99 -4.17
CA LEU A 81 -9.30 -13.24 -5.32
C LEU A 81 -9.69 -12.39 -6.54
N LEU A 82 -10.99 -12.31 -6.85
CA LEU A 82 -11.50 -11.47 -7.94
C LEU A 82 -11.18 -9.99 -7.72
N LYS A 83 -11.45 -9.46 -6.53
CA LYS A 83 -11.13 -8.07 -6.16
C LYS A 83 -9.64 -7.77 -6.29
N ASN A 84 -8.78 -8.70 -5.87
CA ASN A 84 -7.33 -8.54 -6.00
C ASN A 84 -6.85 -8.59 -7.44
N ALA A 85 -7.48 -9.43 -8.28
CA ALA A 85 -7.19 -9.46 -9.71
C ALA A 85 -7.61 -8.13 -10.38
N GLU A 86 -8.81 -7.63 -10.07
CA GLU A 86 -9.31 -6.35 -10.56
C GLU A 86 -8.41 -5.18 -10.13
N TYR A 87 -7.99 -5.14 -8.85
CA TYR A 87 -7.07 -4.12 -8.37
C TYR A 87 -5.72 -4.16 -9.10
N ARG A 88 -5.20 -5.34 -9.44
CA ARG A 88 -3.97 -5.49 -10.22
C ARG A 88 -4.15 -5.03 -11.66
N GLN A 89 -5.28 -5.32 -12.29
CA GLN A 89 -5.58 -4.92 -13.66
C GLN A 89 -5.81 -3.41 -13.76
N THR A 90 -6.63 -2.83 -12.89
CA THR A 90 -6.88 -1.38 -12.85
C THR A 90 -5.61 -0.61 -12.48
N GLY A 91 -4.85 -1.12 -11.50
CA GLY A 91 -3.56 -0.56 -11.11
C GLY A 91 -2.48 -0.67 -12.17
N SER A 92 -2.56 -1.65 -13.08
CA SER A 92 -1.58 -1.81 -14.18
C SER A 92 -1.86 -0.91 -15.39
N GLN A 93 -3.09 -0.41 -15.52
CA GLN A 93 -3.47 0.44 -16.66
C GLN A 93 -3.04 1.90 -16.46
N GLY A 94 -2.73 2.32 -15.23
CA GLY A 94 -2.26 3.68 -14.95
C GLY A 94 -3.28 4.78 -15.28
N ILE A 95 -4.57 4.43 -15.40
CA ILE A 95 -5.67 5.34 -15.74
C ILE A 95 -5.93 6.29 -14.57
N LEU A 96 -6.01 7.58 -14.86
CA LEU A 96 -6.20 8.62 -13.85
C LEU A 96 -7.69 8.87 -13.63
N THR A 97 -8.17 8.48 -12.45
CA THR A 97 -9.53 8.79 -11.99
C THR A 97 -9.53 10.12 -11.22
N PRO A 98 -10.30 11.12 -11.65
CA PRO A 98 -10.42 12.39 -10.93
C PRO A 98 -10.96 12.21 -9.50
N GLY A 99 -10.52 13.05 -8.55
CA GLY A 99 -11.01 13.05 -7.17
C GLY A 99 -10.34 12.06 -6.21
N LEU A 100 -9.42 11.21 -6.68
CA LEU A 100 -8.65 10.31 -5.82
C LEU A 100 -7.65 11.07 -4.94
N LYS A 101 -7.53 10.65 -3.68
CA LYS A 101 -6.50 11.14 -2.76
C LYS A 101 -5.12 10.58 -3.15
N PRO A 102 -4.01 11.29 -2.85
CA PRO A 102 -2.64 10.80 -3.06
C PRO A 102 -2.36 9.41 -2.48
N SER A 103 -2.97 9.08 -1.34
CA SER A 103 -2.80 7.77 -0.67
C SER A 103 -3.50 6.60 -1.35
N GLN A 104 -4.47 6.88 -2.24
CA GLN A 104 -5.25 5.87 -2.95
C GLN A 104 -4.70 5.60 -4.36
N LEU A 105 -3.77 6.42 -4.83
CA LEU A 105 -3.15 6.28 -6.14
C LEU A 105 -2.18 5.09 -6.16
N THR A 106 -2.31 4.26 -7.19
CA THR A 106 -1.29 3.24 -7.46
C THR A 106 0.00 3.90 -7.95
N SER A 107 1.13 3.20 -7.77
CA SER A 107 2.43 3.70 -8.21
C SER A 107 2.48 4.01 -9.71
N GLN A 108 1.72 3.27 -10.52
CA GLN A 108 1.64 3.49 -11.95
C GLN A 108 0.84 4.74 -12.29
N GLN A 109 -0.33 4.94 -11.67
CA GLN A 109 -1.10 6.17 -11.81
C GLN A 109 -0.29 7.39 -11.35
N ALA A 110 0.41 7.30 -10.22
CA ALA A 110 1.29 8.34 -9.74
C ALA A 110 2.42 8.65 -10.74
N ASN A 111 3.04 7.62 -11.33
CA ASN A 111 4.04 7.80 -12.37
C ASN A 111 3.47 8.43 -13.66
N THR A 112 2.23 8.10 -14.04
CA THR A 112 1.54 8.75 -15.16
C THR A 112 1.35 10.25 -14.88
N LEU A 113 0.99 10.63 -13.66
CA LEU A 113 0.89 12.04 -13.25
C LEU A 113 2.24 12.76 -13.27
N LEU A 114 3.27 12.16 -12.68
CA LEU A 114 4.60 12.75 -12.61
C LEU A 114 5.26 12.91 -13.98
N ARG A 115 4.93 12.05 -14.96
CA ARG A 115 5.33 12.24 -16.37
C ARG A 115 4.68 13.45 -17.01
N LYS A 116 3.40 13.73 -16.70
CA LYS A 116 2.69 14.91 -17.21
C LYS A 116 3.23 16.19 -16.57
N TYR A 117 3.56 16.13 -15.28
CA TYR A 117 4.04 17.27 -14.49
C TYR A 117 5.38 16.96 -13.81
N PRO A 118 6.50 17.01 -14.56
CA PRO A 118 7.81 16.70 -14.01
C PRO A 118 8.24 17.75 -12.99
N ILE A 119 8.69 17.28 -11.82
CA ILE A 119 9.10 18.07 -10.67
C ILE A 119 10.34 18.90 -11.02
N ALA A 120 11.26 18.35 -11.82
CA ALA A 120 12.44 19.06 -12.30
C ALA A 120 12.13 20.34 -13.10
N LYS A 121 10.94 20.42 -13.72
CA LYS A 121 10.47 21.64 -14.42
C LYS A 121 9.68 22.55 -13.49
N MET A 122 8.91 21.99 -12.55
CA MET A 122 8.11 22.76 -11.59
C MET A 122 8.99 23.54 -10.61
N LEU A 123 10.03 22.91 -10.06
CA LEU A 123 10.92 23.55 -9.07
C LEU A 123 11.79 24.65 -9.67
N ARG A 124 12.13 24.61 -10.97
CA ARG A 124 12.84 25.70 -11.65
C ARG A 124 11.99 26.96 -11.80
N LYS A 125 10.66 26.82 -11.80
CA LYS A 125 9.72 27.93 -11.99
C LYS A 125 9.43 28.70 -10.70
N VAL A 126 9.80 28.13 -9.55
CA VAL A 126 9.58 28.69 -8.20
C VAL A 126 10.86 29.36 -7.66
N ARG A 127 11.99 29.18 -8.34
CA ARG A 127 13.29 29.75 -7.96
C ARG A 127 13.53 31.09 -8.65
#